data_AF-A0A7V6SIR3-F1
#
_entry.id   AF-A0A7V6SIR3-F1
#
_cell.length_a   1.000
_cell.length_b   1.000
_cell.length_c   1.000
_cell.angle_alpha   90.00
_cell.angle_beta   90.00
_cell.angle_gamma   90.00
#
_symmetry.space_group_name_H-M   'P 1'
#
loop_
_entity.id
_entity.type
_entity.pdbx_description
1 polymer ?
#
loop_
_entity_poly.entity_id
_entity_poly.type
_entity_poly.pdbx_seq_one_letter_code
_entity_poly.pdbx_strand_id
1 'polypeptide(L)'
;MTAPGTDPSTLLSRVTQPWDGVDVVVATSGSTSGTGELVGLSLAALTASARATLERLGAPGQWLTSLPIHHIAGFQVVARSALAGIAPQIHSGIPHMLADEIARMRTDVPRYLSLVPTQLLRILEEDPTPLTHLDAILVGGAALPAPLAQRARDAGVPITTTYGMTETCGGCVYDGVPLTGVDVTLEDSRVLISGPVLATRYLTSSSQPFRTIRGERHLLTSDLGEWRGGRLTILGRADDVIITGGVNVTPGAVEAELAGTL
;
A
#
# COMPACT_ATOMS: atom_id res chain seq x y z
N MET A 1 -16.43 -2.60 -1.05
CA MET A 1 -16.63 -1.69 0.11
C MET A 1 -16.52 -0.26 -0.37
N THR A 2 -17.28 0.67 0.18
CA THR A 2 -17.26 2.09 -0.22
C THR A 2 -16.69 2.97 0.88
N ALA A 3 -16.18 4.15 0.50
CA ALA A 3 -15.76 5.15 1.48
C ALA A 3 -16.96 5.70 2.28
N PRO A 4 -16.77 6.16 3.53
CA PRO A 4 -17.83 6.85 4.28
C PRO A 4 -18.44 7.99 3.46
N GLY A 5 -19.77 8.08 3.45
CA GLY A 5 -20.51 9.08 2.67
C GLY A 5 -20.67 8.77 1.18
N THR A 6 -20.06 7.69 0.67
CA THR A 6 -20.32 7.20 -0.69
C THR A 6 -21.53 6.28 -0.68
N ASP A 7 -22.57 6.63 -1.44
CA ASP A 7 -23.74 5.78 -1.63
C ASP A 7 -23.32 4.46 -2.32
N PRO A 8 -23.50 3.29 -1.66
CA PRO A 8 -23.19 2.01 -2.26
C PRO A 8 -23.93 1.77 -3.59
N SER A 9 -25.10 2.37 -3.77
CA SER A 9 -25.90 2.26 -5.00
C SER A 9 -25.16 2.82 -6.22
N THR A 10 -24.34 3.85 -6.05
CA THR A 10 -23.57 4.47 -7.13
C THR A 10 -22.41 3.59 -7.59
N LEU A 11 -21.89 2.76 -6.69
CA LEU A 11 -20.85 1.79 -7.01
C LEU A 11 -21.49 0.53 -7.61
N LEU A 12 -22.63 0.08 -7.08
CA LEU A 12 -23.41 -1.03 -7.62
C LEU A 12 -23.97 -0.75 -9.02
N SER A 13 -24.36 0.48 -9.33
CA SER A 13 -24.84 0.84 -10.68
C SER A 13 -23.74 0.72 -11.76
N ARG A 14 -22.46 0.75 -11.34
CA ARG A 14 -21.30 0.49 -12.20
C ARG A 14 -20.98 -1.01 -12.34
N VAL A 15 -21.58 -1.83 -11.48
CA VAL A 15 -21.51 -3.30 -11.53
C VAL A 15 -22.72 -3.83 -12.28
N THR A 16 -22.63 -3.80 -13.61
CA THR A 16 -23.74 -4.18 -14.49
C THR A 16 -23.85 -5.68 -14.76
N GLN A 17 -22.83 -6.46 -14.41
CA GLN A 17 -22.77 -7.92 -14.58
C GLN A 17 -21.76 -8.56 -13.62
N PRO A 18 -21.89 -9.86 -13.30
CA PRO A 18 -20.82 -10.62 -12.64
C PRO A 18 -19.56 -10.64 -13.51
N TRP A 19 -18.39 -10.54 -12.88
CA TRP A 19 -17.10 -10.64 -13.58
C TRP A 19 -16.36 -11.91 -13.15
N ASP A 20 -16.04 -12.76 -14.12
CA ASP A 20 -15.27 -13.97 -13.87
C ASP A 20 -13.92 -13.65 -13.18
N GLY A 21 -13.59 -14.44 -12.15
CA GLY A 21 -12.35 -14.30 -11.39
C GLY A 21 -12.25 -13.01 -10.57
N VAL A 22 -13.36 -12.34 -10.25
CA VAL A 22 -13.42 -11.17 -9.38
C VAL A 22 -14.26 -11.49 -8.15
N ASP A 23 -13.63 -11.41 -6.98
CA ASP A 23 -14.25 -11.67 -5.68
C ASP A 23 -14.42 -10.37 -4.85
N VAL A 24 -13.53 -9.40 -5.05
CA VAL A 24 -13.54 -8.12 -4.35
C VAL A 24 -13.37 -6.98 -5.35
N VAL A 25 -14.17 -5.92 -5.21
CA VAL A 25 -14.03 -4.68 -5.97
C VAL A 25 -13.56 -3.56 -5.06
N VAL A 26 -12.46 -2.92 -5.47
CA VAL A 26 -11.88 -1.76 -4.79
C VAL A 26 -11.86 -0.58 -5.76
N ALA A 27 -12.25 0.60 -5.28
CA ALA A 27 -12.12 1.83 -6.04
C ALA A 27 -10.73 2.45 -5.79
N THR A 28 -10.03 2.83 -6.85
CA THR A 28 -8.78 3.59 -6.75
C THR A 28 -9.06 5.04 -6.38
N SER A 29 -8.03 5.72 -5.88
CA SER A 29 -8.12 7.09 -5.39
C SER A 29 -8.04 8.19 -6.48
N GLY A 30 -7.81 7.86 -7.76
CA GLY A 30 -7.73 8.86 -8.86
C GLY A 30 -8.98 8.84 -9.76
N SER A 31 -9.58 9.94 -10.22
CA SER A 31 -9.09 11.32 -10.47
C SER A 31 -10.21 12.37 -10.25
N THR A 32 -10.01 13.61 -10.75
CA THR A 32 -10.77 14.89 -10.68
C THR A 32 -12.31 14.85 -10.60
N SER A 33 -12.94 13.72 -10.90
CA SER A 33 -14.38 13.48 -10.83
C SER A 33 -14.86 12.84 -9.52
N GLY A 34 -13.94 12.43 -8.64
CA GLY A 34 -14.25 11.85 -7.33
C GLY A 34 -14.78 10.40 -7.36
N THR A 35 -14.66 9.68 -8.48
CA THR A 35 -15.29 8.36 -8.63
C THR A 35 -14.34 7.16 -8.69
N GLY A 36 -13.03 7.34 -8.90
CA GLY A 36 -12.05 6.24 -8.91
C GLY A 36 -12.22 5.26 -10.08
N GLU A 37 -11.16 4.61 -10.55
CA GLU A 37 -11.32 3.40 -11.37
C GLU A 37 -11.67 2.21 -10.47
N LEU A 38 -12.54 1.30 -10.94
CA LEU A 38 -12.83 0.07 -10.20
C LEU A 38 -11.84 -1.01 -10.61
N VAL A 39 -11.23 -1.66 -9.62
CA VAL A 39 -10.30 -2.78 -9.80
C VAL A 39 -10.93 -4.03 -9.21
N GLY A 40 -10.98 -5.09 -10.03
CA GLY A 40 -11.43 -6.42 -9.60
C GLY A 40 -10.26 -7.26 -9.11
N LEU A 41 -10.38 -7.80 -7.91
CA LEU A 41 -9.38 -8.61 -7.23
C LEU A 41 -9.93 -10.01 -7.00
N SER A 42 -9.08 -11.04 -7.12
CA SER A 42 -9.44 -12.40 -6.72
C SER A 42 -9.00 -12.68 -5.28
N LEU A 43 -9.69 -13.59 -4.61
CA LEU A 43 -9.28 -14.12 -3.30
C LEU A 43 -7.91 -14.79 -3.36
N ALA A 44 -7.57 -15.41 -4.49
CA ALA A 44 -6.25 -16.00 -4.72
C ALA A 44 -5.14 -14.93 -4.66
N ALA A 45 -5.32 -13.80 -5.36
CA ALA A 45 -4.34 -12.72 -5.36
C ALA A 45 -4.24 -12.00 -4.01
N LEU A 46 -5.39 -11.78 -3.34
CA LEU A 46 -5.44 -11.23 -1.99
C LEU A 46 -4.69 -12.13 -0.99
N THR A 47 -4.94 -13.44 -1.07
CA THR A 47 -4.29 -14.45 -0.23
C THR A 47 -2.79 -14.54 -0.50
N ALA A 48 -2.38 -14.48 -1.78
CA ALA A 48 -0.97 -14.49 -2.16
C ALA A 48 -0.22 -13.27 -1.58
N SER A 49 -0.78 -12.07 -1.73
CA SER A 49 -0.23 -10.83 -1.16
C SER A 49 -0.14 -10.89 0.38
N ALA A 50 -1.19 -11.38 1.03
CA ALA A 50 -1.22 -11.53 2.48
C ALA A 50 -0.17 -12.53 2.98
N ARG A 51 -0.06 -13.71 2.35
CA ARG A 51 0.96 -14.72 2.69
C ARG A 51 2.37 -14.20 2.50
N ALA A 52 2.64 -13.55 1.37
CA ALA A 52 3.96 -13.00 1.08
C ALA A 52 4.35 -11.90 2.08
N THR A 53 3.38 -11.11 2.55
CA THR A 53 3.61 -10.15 3.65
C THR A 53 3.97 -10.86 4.95
N LEU A 54 3.19 -11.88 5.36
CA LEU A 54 3.43 -12.60 6.63
C LEU A 54 4.76 -13.35 6.60
N GLU A 55 5.15 -13.91 5.45
CA GLU A 55 6.46 -14.53 5.26
C GLU A 55 7.59 -13.51 5.41
N ARG A 56 7.44 -12.32 4.81
CA ARG A 56 8.42 -11.23 4.97
C ARG A 56 8.56 -10.76 6.41
N LEU A 57 7.46 -10.72 7.16
CA LEU A 57 7.46 -10.36 8.58
C LEU A 57 7.93 -11.51 9.49
N GLY A 58 8.08 -12.72 8.96
CA GLY A 58 8.62 -13.89 9.67
C GLY A 58 7.60 -14.69 10.48
N ALA A 59 6.45 -14.11 10.85
CA ALA A 59 5.41 -14.80 11.61
C ALA A 59 4.00 -14.17 11.46
N PRO A 60 2.92 -14.96 11.60
CA PRO A 60 1.59 -14.40 11.81
C PRO A 60 1.52 -13.63 13.14
N GLY A 61 0.64 -12.62 13.22
CA GLY A 61 0.55 -11.74 14.38
C GLY A 61 -0.76 -10.96 14.41
N GLN A 62 -0.99 -10.22 15.50
CA GLN A 62 -2.14 -9.34 15.63
C GLN A 62 -1.88 -8.02 14.89
N TRP A 63 -2.85 -7.59 14.10
CA TRP A 63 -2.76 -6.31 13.39
C TRP A 63 -3.60 -5.22 14.06
N LEU A 64 -3.11 -4.00 14.02
CA LEU A 64 -3.85 -2.76 14.21
C LEU A 64 -3.86 -2.01 12.87
N THR A 65 -5.02 -1.52 12.43
CA THR A 65 -5.11 -0.64 11.24
C THR A 65 -5.69 0.71 11.61
N SER A 66 -4.99 1.78 11.22
CA SER A 66 -5.53 3.14 11.16
C SER A 66 -5.94 3.54 9.74
N LEU A 67 -5.78 2.62 8.78
CA LEU A 67 -6.11 2.83 7.39
C LEU A 67 -7.56 2.43 7.12
N PRO A 68 -8.31 3.22 6.33
CA PRO A 68 -9.67 2.86 5.97
C PRO A 68 -9.72 1.52 5.22
N ILE A 69 -10.57 0.62 5.69
CA ILE A 69 -10.69 -0.75 5.15
C ILE A 69 -11.28 -0.81 3.73
N HIS A 70 -11.82 0.30 3.22
CA HIS A 70 -12.26 0.42 1.83
C HIS A 70 -11.10 0.69 0.85
N HIS A 71 -9.91 1.04 1.35
CA HIS A 71 -8.68 1.02 0.56
C HIS A 71 -7.97 -0.33 0.71
N ILE A 72 -7.22 -0.72 -0.33
CA ILE A 72 -6.56 -2.02 -0.37
C ILE A 72 -5.61 -2.26 0.82
N ALA A 73 -4.93 -1.22 1.30
CA ALA A 73 -4.01 -1.33 2.43
C ALA A 73 -4.73 -1.70 3.74
N GLY A 74 -5.86 -1.04 4.03
CA GLY A 74 -6.69 -1.38 5.19
C GLY A 74 -7.40 -2.73 5.01
N PHE A 75 -7.85 -3.05 3.80
CA PHE A 75 -8.46 -4.35 3.49
C PHE A 75 -7.46 -5.51 3.70
N GLN A 76 -6.20 -5.34 3.31
CA GLN A 76 -5.16 -6.36 3.50
C GLN A 76 -4.86 -6.63 4.98
N VAL A 77 -5.08 -5.67 5.88
CA VAL A 77 -5.01 -5.94 7.33
C VAL A 77 -6.05 -6.98 7.74
N VAL A 78 -7.29 -6.86 7.22
CA VAL A 78 -8.35 -7.85 7.45
C VAL A 78 -7.98 -9.20 6.86
N ALA A 79 -7.47 -9.24 5.62
CA ALA A 79 -7.07 -10.47 4.95
C ALA A 79 -5.94 -11.22 5.70
N ARG A 80 -4.88 -10.51 6.11
CA ARG A 80 -3.77 -11.08 6.89
C ARG A 80 -4.23 -11.60 8.26
N SER A 81 -5.12 -10.86 8.91
CA SER A 81 -5.72 -11.25 10.20
C SER A 81 -6.58 -12.50 10.08
N ALA A 82 -7.37 -12.61 9.01
CA ALA A 82 -8.15 -13.81 8.72
C ALA A 82 -7.25 -15.04 8.46
N LEU A 83 -6.16 -14.88 7.71
CA LEU A 83 -5.19 -15.97 7.48
C LEU A 83 -4.46 -16.38 8.75
N ALA A 84 -4.16 -15.42 9.64
CA ALA A 84 -3.51 -15.69 10.92
C ALA A 84 -4.48 -16.29 11.97
N GLY A 85 -5.80 -16.21 11.75
CA GLY A 85 -6.79 -16.59 12.75
C GLY A 85 -6.82 -15.66 13.97
N ILE A 86 -6.33 -14.43 13.85
CA ILE A 86 -6.22 -13.45 14.93
C ILE A 86 -6.96 -12.19 14.49
N ALA A 87 -8.01 -11.79 15.23
CA ALA A 87 -8.80 -10.62 14.87
C ALA A 87 -7.96 -9.32 14.90
N PRO A 88 -8.12 -8.43 13.91
CA PRO A 88 -7.45 -7.13 13.93
C PRO A 88 -8.13 -6.20 14.93
N GLN A 89 -7.36 -5.23 15.42
CA GLN A 89 -7.91 -4.01 16.01
C GLN A 89 -8.04 -2.94 14.92
N ILE A 90 -9.08 -2.12 15.01
CA ILE A 90 -9.31 -0.98 14.10
C ILE A 90 -9.19 0.28 14.94
N HIS A 91 -8.22 1.12 14.60
CA HIS A 91 -8.03 2.41 15.25
C HIS A 91 -9.21 3.32 14.92
N SER A 92 -9.75 3.96 15.95
CA SER A 92 -10.91 4.86 15.84
C SER A 92 -10.65 6.12 15.01
N GLY A 93 -9.40 6.43 14.70
CA GLY A 93 -8.97 7.67 14.05
C GLY A 93 -8.73 8.82 15.03
N ILE A 94 -8.92 8.59 16.33
CA ILE A 94 -8.70 9.54 17.40
C ILE A 94 -7.24 9.40 17.87
N PRO A 95 -6.33 10.35 17.60
CA PRO A 95 -4.89 10.16 17.79
C PRO A 95 -4.48 9.66 19.18
N HIS A 96 -5.03 10.25 20.25
CA HIS A 96 -4.70 9.91 21.63
C HIS A 96 -5.12 8.49 22.05
N MET A 97 -5.98 7.82 21.29
CA MET A 97 -6.40 6.44 21.56
C MET A 97 -5.38 5.40 21.08
N LEU A 98 -4.44 5.77 20.20
CA LEU A 98 -3.53 4.83 19.56
C LEU A 98 -2.64 4.10 20.57
N ALA A 99 -2.11 4.83 21.56
CA ALA A 99 -1.25 4.25 22.60
C ALA A 99 -1.99 3.17 23.40
N ASP A 100 -3.21 3.47 23.82
CA ASP A 100 -4.06 2.54 24.57
C ASP A 100 -4.47 1.33 23.72
N GLU A 101 -4.72 1.50 22.43
CA GLU A 101 -5.03 0.40 21.51
C GLU A 101 -3.83 -0.53 21.33
N ILE A 102 -2.62 0.01 21.15
CA ILE A 102 -1.37 -0.76 21.10
C ILE A 102 -1.16 -1.51 22.43
N ALA A 103 -1.41 -0.86 23.57
CA ALA A 103 -1.27 -1.48 24.89
C ALA A 103 -2.26 -2.64 25.11
N ARG A 104 -3.44 -2.62 24.47
CA ARG A 104 -4.44 -3.70 24.51
C ARG A 104 -4.14 -4.86 23.56
N MET A 105 -3.16 -4.73 22.68
CA MET A 105 -2.77 -5.83 21.80
C MET A 105 -2.21 -7.01 22.60
N ARG A 106 -2.41 -8.21 22.07
CA ARG A 106 -1.83 -9.45 22.57
C ARG A 106 -0.31 -9.34 22.59
N THR A 107 0.30 -9.85 23.65
CA THR A 107 1.75 -9.86 23.85
C THR A 107 2.38 -11.24 23.64
N ASP A 108 1.58 -12.28 23.41
CA ASP A 108 2.01 -13.64 23.14
C ASP A 108 2.22 -13.95 21.64
N VAL A 109 1.97 -12.96 20.79
CA VAL A 109 2.17 -13.01 19.33
C VAL A 109 2.77 -11.68 18.84
N PRO A 110 3.43 -11.66 17.67
CA PRO A 110 3.87 -10.42 17.05
C PRO A 110 2.74 -9.42 16.83
N ARG A 111 3.05 -8.13 16.94
CA ARG A 111 2.13 -7.00 16.82
C ARG A 111 2.51 -6.11 15.65
N TYR A 112 1.58 -5.91 14.73
CA TYR A 112 1.82 -5.18 13.50
C TYR A 112 0.87 -3.99 13.35
N LEU A 113 1.37 -2.91 12.74
CA LEU A 113 0.58 -1.71 12.42
C LEU A 113 0.81 -1.31 10.97
N SER A 114 -0.21 -0.75 10.32
CA SER A 114 -0.07 -0.10 9.01
C SER A 114 -0.36 1.40 9.13
N LEU A 115 0.54 2.23 8.61
CA LEU A 115 0.46 3.70 8.61
C LEU A 115 0.76 4.29 7.22
N VAL A 116 0.30 5.52 7.00
CA VAL A 116 0.84 6.40 5.96
C VAL A 116 1.93 7.32 6.52
N PRO A 117 2.86 7.86 5.70
CA PRO A 117 3.93 8.74 6.16
C PRO A 117 3.47 9.93 7.02
N THR A 118 2.33 10.54 6.68
CA THR A 118 1.79 11.69 7.42
C THR A 118 1.31 11.31 8.82
N GLN A 119 0.84 10.07 9.04
CA GLN A 119 0.49 9.58 10.37
C GLN A 119 1.76 9.32 11.18
N LEU A 120 2.78 8.71 10.57
CA LEU A 120 4.07 8.47 11.23
C LEU A 120 4.72 9.79 11.69
N LEU A 121 4.71 10.82 10.84
CA LEU A 121 5.23 12.15 11.19
C LEU A 121 4.55 12.71 12.43
N ARG A 122 3.21 12.73 12.45
CA ARG A 122 2.45 13.25 13.59
C ARG A 122 2.76 12.51 14.90
N ILE A 123 2.85 11.18 14.84
CA ILE A 123 3.16 10.38 16.03
C ILE A 123 4.59 10.65 16.53
N LEU A 124 5.55 10.82 15.61
CA LEU A 124 6.93 11.17 15.97
C LEU A 124 7.07 12.59 16.54
N GLU A 125 6.17 13.51 16.19
CA GLU A 125 6.13 14.87 16.75
C GLU A 125 5.49 14.92 18.14
N GLU A 126 4.60 13.97 18.47
CA GLU A 126 3.93 13.88 19.76
C GLU A 126 4.68 12.96 20.75
N ASP A 127 4.55 11.64 20.59
CA ASP A 127 5.22 10.62 21.39
C ASP A 127 5.31 9.30 20.60
N PRO A 128 6.52 8.91 20.13
CA PRO A 128 6.70 7.66 19.40
C PRO A 128 6.81 6.42 20.30
N THR A 129 6.88 6.58 21.63
CA THR A 129 7.12 5.48 22.57
C THR A 129 6.19 4.28 22.35
N PRO A 130 4.86 4.45 22.14
CA PRO A 130 3.98 3.31 21.90
C PRO A 130 4.36 2.48 20.67
N LEU A 131 4.90 3.11 19.63
CA LEU A 131 5.28 2.42 18.39
C LEU A 131 6.48 1.49 18.57
N THR A 132 7.34 1.77 19.56
CA THR A 132 8.53 0.94 19.86
C THR A 132 8.17 -0.43 20.43
N HIS A 133 6.93 -0.62 20.89
CA HIS A 133 6.44 -1.90 21.38
C HIS A 133 5.99 -2.85 20.27
N LEU A 134 5.81 -2.37 19.04
CA LEU A 134 5.38 -3.19 17.93
C LEU A 134 6.54 -4.01 17.36
N ASP A 135 6.25 -5.08 16.64
CA ASP A 135 7.27 -5.92 16.00
C ASP A 135 7.59 -5.42 14.58
N ALA A 136 6.60 -4.85 13.89
CA ALA A 136 6.80 -4.17 12.61
C ALA A 136 5.68 -3.15 12.32
N ILE A 137 6.05 -2.05 11.66
CA ILE A 137 5.13 -1.02 11.21
C ILE A 137 5.29 -0.85 9.71
N LEU A 138 4.29 -1.27 8.95
CA LEU A 138 4.26 -1.05 7.51
C LEU A 138 3.90 0.40 7.21
N VAL A 139 4.79 1.09 6.51
CA VAL A 139 4.58 2.48 6.09
C VAL A 139 4.46 2.50 4.56
N GLY A 140 3.31 2.94 4.05
CA GLY A 140 3.03 2.89 2.62
C GLY A 140 1.93 3.85 2.17
N GLY A 141 1.45 3.67 0.95
CA GLY A 141 0.42 4.51 0.33
C GLY A 141 0.92 5.87 -0.18
N ALA A 142 2.14 6.27 0.21
CA ALA A 142 2.88 7.41 -0.33
C ALA A 142 4.38 7.17 -0.14
N ALA A 143 5.22 7.96 -0.80
CA ALA A 143 6.66 7.94 -0.56
C ALA A 143 6.97 8.32 0.89
N LEU A 144 7.83 7.54 1.56
CA LEU A 144 8.35 7.88 2.88
C LEU A 144 9.66 8.67 2.73
N PRO A 145 9.72 9.96 3.11
CA PRO A 145 10.95 10.72 3.01
C PRO A 145 12.08 10.13 3.85
N ALA A 146 13.30 10.15 3.32
CA ALA A 146 14.47 9.61 4.00
C ALA A 146 14.74 10.24 5.39
N PRO A 147 14.61 11.57 5.59
CA PRO A 147 14.76 12.16 6.92
C PRO A 147 13.73 11.64 7.92
N LEU A 148 12.46 11.52 7.52
CA LEU A 148 11.39 10.97 8.36
C LEU A 148 11.64 9.49 8.70
N ALA A 149 12.09 8.70 7.74
CA ALA A 149 12.45 7.31 7.96
C ALA A 149 13.62 7.18 8.94
N GLN A 150 14.61 8.08 8.85
CA GLN A 150 15.75 8.09 9.76
C GLN A 150 15.33 8.47 11.18
N ARG A 151 14.54 9.54 11.34
CA ARG A 151 13.96 9.96 12.63
C ARG A 151 13.18 8.83 13.31
N ALA A 152 12.39 8.07 12.55
CA ALA A 152 11.67 6.90 13.08
C ALA A 152 12.64 5.83 13.61
N ARG A 153 13.68 5.48 12.84
CA ARG A 153 14.68 4.49 13.24
C ARG A 153 15.48 4.94 14.45
N ASP A 154 15.87 6.21 14.51
CA ASP A 154 16.60 6.78 15.65
C ASP A 154 15.75 6.77 16.93
N ALA A 155 14.43 6.88 16.81
CA ALA A 155 13.47 6.70 17.90
C ALA A 155 13.18 5.22 18.25
N GLY A 156 13.86 4.25 17.61
CA GLY A 156 13.65 2.82 17.84
C GLY A 156 12.35 2.26 17.26
N VAL A 157 11.71 2.98 16.33
CA VAL A 157 10.45 2.56 15.71
C VAL A 157 10.73 1.56 14.58
N PRO A 158 10.14 0.34 14.62
CA PRO A 158 10.46 -0.74 13.67
C PRO A 158 9.69 -0.58 12.35
N ILE A 159 10.04 0.43 11.57
CA ILE A 159 9.39 0.70 10.29
C ILE A 159 9.87 -0.22 9.17
N THR A 160 8.94 -0.61 8.30
CA THR A 160 9.19 -1.26 7.00
C THR A 160 8.49 -0.46 5.93
N THR A 161 9.26 0.05 4.97
CA THR A 161 8.70 0.79 3.83
C THR A 161 8.05 -0.17 2.85
N THR A 162 6.89 0.20 2.33
CA THR A 162 6.14 -0.65 1.39
C THR A 162 5.81 0.12 0.12
N TYR A 163 5.98 -0.55 -1.01
CA TYR A 163 5.51 -0.12 -2.32
C TYR A 163 4.51 -1.13 -2.87
N GLY A 164 3.43 -0.61 -3.43
CA GLY A 164 2.36 -1.38 -4.03
C GLY A 164 1.10 -0.53 -4.19
N MET A 165 0.10 -1.13 -4.81
CA MET A 165 -1.10 -0.44 -5.27
C MET A 165 -2.30 -1.39 -5.24
N THR A 166 -3.46 -0.93 -5.70
CA THR A 166 -4.67 -1.77 -5.72
C THR A 166 -4.49 -2.95 -6.68
N GLU A 167 -3.80 -2.71 -7.77
CA GLU A 167 -3.49 -3.61 -8.87
C GLU A 167 -2.51 -4.72 -8.47
N THR A 168 -1.83 -4.57 -7.33
CA THR A 168 -0.95 -5.59 -6.71
C THR A 168 -1.53 -6.14 -5.41
N CYS A 169 -2.84 -5.93 -5.16
CA CYS A 169 -3.51 -6.35 -3.93
C CYS A 169 -2.82 -5.84 -2.66
N GLY A 170 -2.21 -4.65 -2.67
CA GLY A 170 -1.44 -4.08 -1.57
C GLY A 170 0.08 -4.06 -1.83
N GLY A 171 0.87 -3.96 -0.76
CA GLY A 171 2.33 -3.90 -0.88
C GLY A 171 2.93 -5.17 -1.50
N CYS A 172 3.81 -5.00 -2.49
CA CYS A 172 4.50 -6.09 -3.20
C CYS A 172 6.03 -5.96 -3.20
N VAL A 173 6.56 -4.81 -2.76
CA VAL A 173 7.99 -4.55 -2.55
C VAL A 173 8.18 -3.92 -1.18
N TYR A 174 9.03 -4.50 -0.34
CA TYR A 174 9.23 -4.08 1.05
C TYR A 174 10.71 -3.74 1.24
N ASP A 175 11.00 -2.52 1.70
CA ASP A 175 12.35 -1.94 1.79
C ASP A 175 13.15 -2.06 0.48
N GLY A 176 12.46 -1.87 -0.65
CA GLY A 176 13.04 -1.98 -2.00
C GLY A 176 13.28 -3.42 -2.47
N VAL A 177 12.91 -4.44 -1.69
CA VAL A 177 13.07 -5.85 -2.06
C VAL A 177 11.70 -6.47 -2.38
N PRO A 178 11.49 -7.04 -3.59
CA PRO A 178 10.25 -7.73 -3.94
C PRO A 178 9.87 -8.83 -2.94
N LEU A 179 8.58 -8.98 -2.67
CA LEU A 179 8.08 -10.07 -1.84
C LEU A 179 8.24 -11.43 -2.54
N THR A 180 8.21 -12.52 -1.76
CA THR A 180 8.29 -13.88 -2.31
C THR A 180 7.23 -14.11 -3.39
N GLY A 181 7.66 -14.61 -4.55
CA GLY A 181 6.81 -14.85 -5.72
C GLY A 181 6.43 -13.60 -6.51
N VAL A 182 6.96 -12.42 -6.17
CA VAL A 182 6.83 -11.19 -6.95
C VAL A 182 8.12 -10.91 -7.69
N ASP A 183 8.03 -10.82 -9.01
CA ASP A 183 9.14 -10.39 -9.86
C ASP A 183 8.94 -8.92 -10.24
N VAL A 184 10.02 -8.15 -10.14
CA VAL A 184 10.03 -6.74 -10.52
C VAL A 184 11.18 -6.48 -11.48
N THR A 185 10.84 -5.88 -12.61
CA THR A 185 11.79 -5.43 -13.64
C THR A 185 11.45 -3.99 -14.04
N LEU A 186 12.28 -3.39 -14.89
CA LEU A 186 12.05 -2.05 -15.41
C LEU A 186 11.93 -2.10 -16.93
N GLU A 187 10.96 -1.39 -17.48
CA GLU A 187 10.77 -1.17 -18.91
C GLU A 187 10.71 0.34 -19.15
N ASP A 188 11.70 0.88 -19.85
CA ASP A 188 11.84 2.34 -20.05
C ASP A 188 11.71 3.12 -18.72
N SER A 189 12.39 2.63 -17.68
CA SER A 189 12.35 3.12 -16.29
C SER A 189 11.01 2.98 -15.57
N ARG A 190 9.96 2.44 -16.21
CA ARG A 190 8.69 2.13 -15.54
C ARG A 190 8.76 0.78 -14.85
N VAL A 191 8.13 0.69 -13.68
CA VAL A 191 8.12 -0.55 -12.90
C VAL A 191 7.16 -1.57 -13.55
N LEU A 192 7.71 -2.72 -13.93
CA LEU A 192 6.99 -3.87 -14.48
C LEU A 192 6.97 -5.00 -13.43
N ILE A 193 5.77 -5.41 -13.03
CA ILE A 193 5.56 -6.34 -11.92
C ILE A 193 4.87 -7.60 -12.43
N SER A 194 5.37 -8.78 -12.08
CA SER A 194 4.65 -10.06 -12.23
C SER A 194 4.57 -10.80 -10.90
N GLY A 195 3.62 -11.72 -10.82
CA GLY A 195 3.42 -12.57 -9.65
C GLY A 195 1.95 -12.84 -9.34
N PRO A 196 1.68 -13.69 -8.35
CA PRO A 196 0.32 -14.08 -7.98
C PRO A 196 -0.45 -12.94 -7.30
N VAL A 197 0.20 -11.83 -6.97
CA VAL A 197 -0.40 -10.68 -6.28
C VAL A 197 -1.20 -9.75 -7.20
N LEU A 198 -1.16 -9.97 -8.52
CA LEU A 198 -1.80 -9.07 -9.48
C LEU A 198 -3.33 -9.17 -9.45
N ALA A 199 -3.98 -8.01 -9.47
CA ALA A 199 -5.42 -7.86 -9.63
C ALA A 199 -5.90 -8.45 -10.96
N THR A 200 -7.15 -8.89 -11.01
CA THR A 200 -7.74 -9.54 -12.19
C THR A 200 -7.86 -8.60 -13.39
N ARG A 201 -8.30 -7.35 -13.17
CA ARG A 201 -8.49 -6.31 -14.21
C ARG A 201 -9.01 -5.00 -13.62
N TYR A 202 -8.91 -3.91 -14.37
CA TYR A 202 -9.84 -2.79 -14.19
C TYR A 202 -11.21 -3.15 -14.77
N LEU A 203 -12.28 -2.70 -14.11
CA LEU A 203 -13.66 -2.99 -14.46
C LEU A 203 -14.32 -1.84 -15.21
N THR A 204 -13.81 -0.62 -15.03
CA THR A 204 -14.35 0.61 -15.65
C THR A 204 -13.38 1.30 -16.60
N SER A 205 -12.16 0.79 -16.73
CA SER A 205 -11.16 1.35 -17.64
C SER A 205 -11.21 0.66 -19.00
N SER A 206 -11.13 1.45 -20.08
CA SER A 206 -10.98 0.93 -21.44
C SER A 206 -9.55 0.43 -21.72
N SER A 207 -8.57 0.92 -20.95
CA SER A 207 -7.18 0.49 -21.03
C SER A 207 -6.88 -0.50 -19.90
N GLN A 208 -6.04 -1.49 -20.18
CA GLN A 208 -5.55 -2.43 -19.19
C GLN A 208 -4.02 -2.38 -19.20
N PRO A 209 -3.35 -2.01 -18.09
CA PRO A 209 -1.88 -2.05 -18.01
C PRO A 209 -1.34 -3.47 -17.82
N PHE A 210 -2.21 -4.47 -17.89
CA PHE A 210 -1.85 -5.87 -17.75
C PHE A 210 -1.58 -6.50 -19.11
N ARG A 211 -0.47 -7.22 -19.24
CA ARG A 211 -0.09 -7.93 -20.47
C ARG A 211 0.54 -9.27 -20.15
N THR A 212 0.47 -10.19 -21.10
CA THR A 212 1.10 -11.51 -20.99
C THR A 212 2.44 -11.50 -21.72
N ILE A 213 3.53 -11.77 -21.01
CA ILE A 213 4.87 -11.93 -21.57
C ILE A 213 5.33 -13.34 -21.25
N ARG A 214 5.68 -14.13 -22.27
CA ARG A 214 6.17 -15.51 -22.10
C ARG A 214 5.26 -16.41 -21.23
N GLY A 215 3.94 -16.18 -21.30
CA GLY A 215 2.95 -16.95 -20.54
C GLY A 215 2.68 -16.43 -19.13
N GLU A 216 3.42 -15.44 -18.66
CA GLU A 216 3.24 -14.81 -17.35
C GLU A 216 2.52 -13.48 -17.48
N ARG A 217 1.69 -13.16 -16.49
CA ARG A 217 0.95 -11.90 -16.45
C ARG A 217 1.79 -10.84 -15.75
N HIS A 218 1.96 -9.70 -16.41
CA HIS A 218 2.67 -8.55 -15.90
C HIS A 218 1.75 -7.33 -15.84
N LEU A 219 2.00 -6.46 -14.87
CA LEU A 219 1.46 -5.13 -14.72
C LEU A 219 2.56 -4.11 -15.04
N LEU A 220 2.36 -3.30 -16.08
CA LEU A 220 3.20 -2.14 -16.34
C LEU A 220 2.63 -0.91 -15.64
N THR A 221 3.22 -0.53 -14.52
CA THR A 221 2.77 0.63 -13.72
C THR A 221 3.16 1.95 -14.41
N SER A 222 2.56 3.09 -14.06
CA SER A 222 3.11 4.41 -14.46
C SER A 222 4.18 4.93 -13.50
N ASP A 223 4.58 4.14 -12.51
CA ASP A 223 5.60 4.55 -11.54
C ASP A 223 6.98 4.35 -12.17
N LEU A 224 7.83 5.35 -12.03
CA LEU A 224 9.22 5.32 -12.44
C LEU A 224 10.06 4.75 -11.31
N GLY A 225 11.03 3.89 -11.64
CA GLY A 225 11.91 3.28 -10.67
C GLY A 225 13.32 3.05 -11.20
N GLU A 226 14.23 2.79 -10.26
CA GLU A 226 15.60 2.39 -10.55
C GLU A 226 16.10 1.38 -9.50
N TRP A 227 17.07 0.56 -9.87
CA TRP A 227 17.74 -0.35 -8.96
C TRP A 227 19.02 0.29 -8.41
N ARG A 228 19.10 0.45 -7.10
CA ARG A 228 20.30 0.95 -6.40
C ARG A 228 20.73 -0.06 -5.34
N GLY A 229 21.93 -0.63 -5.48
CA GLY A 229 22.46 -1.60 -4.53
C GLY A 229 21.55 -2.83 -4.33
N GLY A 230 20.90 -3.31 -5.40
CA GLY A 230 19.96 -4.44 -5.33
C GLY A 230 18.58 -4.12 -4.73
N ARG A 231 18.28 -2.83 -4.49
CA ARG A 231 16.97 -2.38 -3.99
C ARG A 231 16.30 -1.47 -5.00
N LEU A 232 14.99 -1.65 -5.18
CA LEU A 232 14.14 -0.78 -5.98
C LEU A 232 13.92 0.54 -5.26
N THR A 233 14.17 1.65 -5.95
CA THR A 233 13.81 3.00 -5.54
C THR A 233 12.74 3.52 -6.49
N ILE A 234 11.64 4.06 -5.95
CA ILE A 234 10.58 4.70 -6.73
C ILE A 234 10.91 6.19 -6.87
N LEU A 235 10.86 6.72 -8.09
CA LEU A 235 11.28 8.07 -8.45
C LEU A 235 10.11 9.03 -8.67
N GLY A 236 8.88 8.52 -8.62
CA GLY A 236 7.66 9.26 -8.90
C GLY A 236 6.88 8.61 -10.02
N ARG A 237 6.03 9.39 -10.68
CA ARG A 237 5.11 8.90 -11.72
C ARG A 237 5.36 9.57 -13.06
N ALA A 238 5.27 8.76 -14.12
CA ALA A 238 5.43 9.20 -15.50
C ALA A 238 4.27 10.09 -15.97
N ASP A 239 3.09 9.96 -15.37
CA ASP A 239 1.86 10.68 -15.71
C ASP A 239 1.57 11.89 -14.81
N ASP A 240 2.36 12.11 -13.75
CA ASP A 240 2.20 13.27 -12.84
C ASP A 240 3.15 14.45 -13.18
N VAL A 241 3.73 14.49 -14.38
CA VAL A 241 4.62 15.59 -14.79
C VAL A 241 3.82 16.88 -14.95
N ILE A 242 4.10 17.87 -14.09
CA ILE A 242 3.56 19.22 -14.19
C ILE A 242 4.48 20.03 -15.11
N ILE A 243 3.92 20.53 -16.21
CA ILE A 243 4.64 21.47 -17.08
C ILE A 243 4.37 22.88 -16.60
N THR A 244 5.40 23.56 -16.08
CA THR A 244 5.31 24.95 -15.62
C THR A 244 6.55 25.74 -16.05
N GLY A 245 6.36 26.96 -16.57
CA GLY A 245 7.46 27.80 -17.07
C GLY A 245 8.29 27.19 -18.21
N GLY A 246 7.77 26.18 -18.92
CA GLY A 246 8.50 25.45 -19.98
C GLY A 246 9.42 24.33 -19.46
N VAL A 247 9.35 24.00 -18.16
CA VAL A 247 10.12 22.92 -17.53
C VAL A 247 9.18 21.82 -17.05
N ASN A 248 9.60 20.56 -17.22
CA ASN A 248 8.92 19.40 -16.68
C ASN A 248 9.28 19.25 -15.20
N VAL A 249 8.29 19.39 -14.32
CA VAL A 249 8.45 19.27 -12.87
C VAL A 249 7.68 18.05 -12.39
N THR A 250 8.36 17.08 -11.78
CA THR A 250 7.69 15.95 -11.11
C THR A 250 7.36 16.34 -9.67
N PRO A 251 6.12 16.14 -9.19
CA PRO A 251 5.74 16.41 -7.81
C PRO A 251 6.68 15.75 -6.80
N GLY A 252 7.09 14.50 -7.06
CA GLY A 252 8.03 13.78 -6.21
C GLY A 252 9.38 14.48 -6.04
N ALA A 253 9.90 15.19 -7.05
CA ALA A 253 11.14 15.95 -6.92
C ALA A 253 10.96 17.18 -6.01
N VAL A 254 9.81 17.86 -6.10
CA VAL A 254 9.47 19.00 -5.24
C VAL A 254 9.24 18.54 -3.81
N GLU A 255 8.51 17.43 -3.62
CA GLU A 255 8.26 16.82 -2.31
C GLU A 255 9.56 16.38 -1.63
N ALA A 256 10.51 15.81 -2.37
CA ALA A 256 11.82 15.43 -1.84
C ALA A 256 12.61 16.65 -1.35
N GLU A 257 12.60 17.75 -2.09
CA GLU A 257 13.26 19.00 -1.71
C GLU A 257 12.60 19.61 -0.45
N LEU A 258 11.27 19.66 -0.40
CA LEU A 258 10.54 20.14 0.77
C LEU A 258 10.77 19.23 1.99
N ALA A 259 10.82 17.91 1.79
CA ALA A 259 11.06 16.98 2.88
C ALA A 259 12.49 17.03 3.42
N GLY A 260 13.46 17.58 2.68
CA GLY A 260 14.80 17.89 3.19
C GLY A 260 14.83 18.98 4.28
N THR A 261 13.68 19.63 4.53
CA THR A 261 13.51 20.62 5.60
C THR A 261 12.84 20.08 6.87
N LEU A 262 12.47 18.79 6.89
CA LEU A 262 11.83 18.05 8.01
C LEU A 262 12.83 17.21 8.81
#